data_AF-A0A352YV01-F1
#
_entry.id   AF-A0A352YV01-F1
#
_cell.length_a   1.000
_cell.length_b   1.000
_cell.length_c   1.000
_cell.angle_alpha   90.00
_cell.angle_beta   90.00
_cell.angle_gamma   90.00
#
_symmetry.space_group_name_H-M   'P 1'
#
loop_
_entity.id
_entity.type
_entity.pdbx_description
1 polymer ?
#
loop_
_entity_poly.entity_id
_entity_poly.type
_entity_poly.pdbx_seq_one_letter_code
_entity_poly.pdbx_strand_id
1 'polypeptide(L)'
;MKKILLIISLTVFFCAGILAQNRNTRVFTIFTSAGCGCTGSGGAPLTFITHEQVLQSLIKACPGVDFIEFKGTITKAFNEVQNNKNNYDGVLIIGRVDNDYRLAFTGLPTIVVYNLWEFQSGHHYQIFATGKVKENDKNILEGGKNYTDVKILTAQLDRRNLCSPEIRESMFNDLVRKISLIKALKELRETRILMVKSDKDEIISSVNYKFGDYDQNYPADHNERYLKNF
;
A
#
# COMPACT_ATOMS: atom_id res chain seq x y z
N MET A 1 -25.28 10.95 43.16
CA MET A 1 -25.49 11.40 41.76
C MET A 1 -24.19 11.66 41.00
N LYS A 2 -23.23 12.47 41.49
CA LYS A 2 -21.97 12.77 40.77
C LYS A 2 -21.11 11.54 40.40
N LYS A 3 -21.04 10.52 41.28
CA LYS A 3 -20.29 9.27 41.01
C LYS A 3 -20.92 8.41 39.89
N ILE A 4 -22.24 8.45 39.74
CA ILE A 4 -22.96 7.68 38.70
C ILE A 4 -22.75 8.34 37.33
N LEU A 5 -22.76 9.69 37.25
CA LEU A 5 -22.41 10.40 36.02
C LEU A 5 -20.97 10.15 35.56
N LEU A 6 -20.01 10.07 36.49
CA LEU A 6 -18.60 9.81 36.17
C LEU A 6 -18.40 8.40 35.60
N ILE A 7 -19.07 7.39 36.19
CA ILE A 7 -19.03 6.01 35.70
C ILE A 7 -19.65 5.94 34.31
N ILE A 8 -20.85 6.51 34.09
CA ILE A 8 -21.51 6.53 32.78
C ILE A 8 -20.65 7.25 31.73
N SER A 9 -20.01 8.36 32.09
CA SER A 9 -19.11 9.09 31.18
C SER A 9 -17.87 8.26 30.80
N LEU A 10 -17.28 7.51 31.75
CA LEU A 10 -16.17 6.60 31.46
C LEU A 10 -16.60 5.42 30.57
N THR A 11 -17.77 4.81 30.80
CA THR A 11 -18.24 3.70 29.97
C THR A 11 -18.59 4.17 28.55
N VAL A 12 -19.17 5.36 28.40
CA VAL A 12 -19.46 5.93 27.08
C VAL A 12 -18.17 6.31 26.33
N PHE A 13 -17.13 6.80 27.02
CA PHE A 13 -15.82 7.05 26.41
C PHE A 13 -15.10 5.76 25.99
N PHE A 14 -15.18 4.70 26.82
CA PHE A 14 -14.61 3.40 26.49
C PHE A 14 -15.35 2.75 25.30
N CYS A 15 -16.67 2.87 25.23
CA CYS A 15 -17.46 2.39 24.08
C CYS A 15 -17.22 3.22 22.82
N ALA A 16 -17.02 4.54 22.92
CA ALA A 16 -16.71 5.39 21.77
C ALA A 16 -15.29 5.14 21.21
N GLY A 17 -14.32 4.79 22.07
CA GLY A 17 -12.98 4.36 21.63
C GLY A 17 -12.97 3.01 20.92
N ILE A 18 -13.89 2.10 21.27
CA ILE A 18 -14.07 0.79 20.62
C ILE A 18 -14.89 0.91 19.32
N LEU A 19 -15.65 2.00 19.15
CA LEU A 19 -16.48 2.28 17.96
C LEU A 19 -15.78 3.12 16.88
N ALA A 20 -14.47 3.39 17.00
CA ALA A 20 -13.66 3.68 15.83
C ALA A 20 -13.61 2.40 14.98
N GLN A 21 -14.66 2.19 14.18
CA GLN A 21 -14.89 1.02 13.33
C GLN A 21 -13.64 0.75 12.49
N ASN A 22 -12.79 -0.15 12.99
CA ASN A 22 -11.61 -0.59 12.27
C ASN A 22 -12.07 -1.57 11.20
N ARG A 23 -12.57 -1.03 10.08
CA ARG A 23 -12.81 -1.83 8.89
C ARG A 23 -11.52 -2.54 8.51
N ASN A 24 -11.61 -3.78 8.03
CA ASN A 24 -10.45 -4.49 7.51
C ASN A 24 -9.72 -3.64 6.46
N THR A 25 -8.41 -3.86 6.34
CA THR A 25 -7.58 -3.22 5.31
C THR A 25 -7.99 -3.77 3.96
N ARG A 26 -8.47 -2.90 3.06
CA ARG A 26 -8.96 -3.32 1.73
C ARG A 26 -7.85 -3.21 0.72
N VAL A 27 -7.37 -4.34 0.21
CA VAL A 27 -6.28 -4.40 -0.78
C VAL A 27 -6.87 -4.78 -2.14
N PHE A 28 -6.82 -3.83 -3.08
CA PHE A 28 -7.20 -4.09 -4.46
C PHE A 28 -6.22 -5.08 -5.06
N THR A 29 -6.70 -6.22 -5.54
CA THR A 29 -5.85 -7.34 -5.98
C THR A 29 -6.16 -7.70 -7.42
N ILE A 30 -5.14 -7.79 -8.27
CA ILE A 30 -5.28 -8.22 -9.66
C ILE A 30 -4.23 -9.27 -10.00
N PHE A 31 -4.63 -10.30 -10.74
CA PHE A 31 -3.72 -11.22 -11.39
C PHE A 31 -3.54 -10.83 -12.86
N THR A 32 -2.33 -10.51 -13.26
CA THR A 32 -2.02 -9.99 -14.61
C THR A 32 -1.38 -11.04 -15.52
N SER A 33 -0.98 -12.18 -14.95
CA SER A 33 -0.46 -13.32 -15.68
C SER A 33 -1.06 -14.61 -15.14
N ALA A 34 -1.11 -15.64 -15.98
CA ALA A 34 -1.46 -16.99 -15.54
C ALA A 34 -0.47 -17.52 -14.49
N GLY A 35 0.71 -16.90 -14.32
CA GLY A 35 1.76 -17.22 -13.36
C GLY A 35 2.75 -18.30 -13.82
N CYS A 36 2.65 -18.69 -15.09
CA CYS A 36 3.53 -19.66 -15.71
C CYS A 36 4.66 -19.00 -16.51
N GLY A 37 4.65 -17.69 -16.80
CA GLY A 37 5.67 -16.98 -17.61
C GLY A 37 6.05 -17.57 -18.98
N CYS A 38 5.52 -18.73 -19.35
CA CYS A 38 6.07 -19.65 -20.34
C CYS A 38 4.93 -20.23 -21.18
N THR A 39 4.42 -19.45 -22.12
CA THR A 39 3.96 -20.03 -23.40
C THR A 39 5.08 -19.99 -24.44
N GLY A 40 6.34 -19.95 -23.99
CA GLY A 40 7.56 -20.20 -24.77
C GLY A 40 8.51 -21.16 -24.02
N SER A 41 9.41 -21.80 -24.79
CA SER A 41 10.58 -22.67 -24.50
C SER A 41 10.61 -23.69 -23.35
N GLY A 42 9.74 -23.62 -22.34
CA GLY A 42 9.83 -24.44 -21.11
C GLY A 42 8.62 -25.34 -20.81
N GLY A 43 7.59 -25.34 -21.68
CA GLY A 43 6.38 -26.15 -21.52
C GLY A 43 5.50 -25.76 -20.33
N ALA A 44 4.28 -26.31 -20.30
CA ALA A 44 3.37 -26.14 -19.17
C ALA A 44 3.91 -26.90 -17.93
N PRO A 45 3.82 -26.33 -16.71
CA PRO A 45 4.24 -27.01 -15.51
C PRO A 45 3.33 -28.21 -15.22
N LEU A 46 3.90 -29.27 -14.65
CA LEU A 46 3.14 -30.46 -14.23
C LEU A 46 2.16 -30.16 -13.09
N THR A 47 2.55 -29.25 -12.19
CA THR A 47 1.69 -28.76 -11.11
C THR A 47 1.82 -27.24 -11.01
N PHE A 48 0.73 -26.57 -10.65
CA PHE A 48 0.67 -25.13 -10.66
C PHE A 48 -0.22 -24.60 -9.55
N ILE A 49 0.22 -23.57 -8.83
CA ILE A 49 -0.59 -22.88 -7.83
C ILE A 49 -1.50 -21.87 -8.55
N THR A 50 -2.81 -22.11 -8.56
CA THR A 50 -3.80 -21.27 -9.26
C THR A 50 -3.97 -19.90 -8.58
N HIS A 51 -4.64 -18.96 -9.26
CA HIS A 51 -4.95 -17.64 -8.68
C HIS A 51 -5.77 -17.78 -7.40
N GLU A 52 -6.75 -18.66 -7.43
CA GLU A 52 -7.63 -18.96 -6.30
C GLU A 52 -6.81 -19.52 -5.13
N GLN A 53 -5.90 -20.47 -5.39
CA GLN A 53 -5.04 -21.03 -4.34
C GLN A 53 -4.12 -19.99 -3.71
N VAL A 54 -3.54 -19.07 -4.51
CA VAL A 54 -2.76 -17.95 -3.99
C VAL A 54 -3.65 -17.06 -3.12
N LEU A 55 -4.82 -16.65 -3.61
CA LEU A 55 -5.74 -15.77 -2.91
C LEU A 55 -6.22 -16.38 -1.59
N GLN A 56 -6.59 -17.66 -1.58
CA GLN A 56 -7.00 -18.38 -0.37
C GLN A 56 -5.87 -18.47 0.65
N SER A 57 -4.63 -18.72 0.19
CA SER A 57 -3.45 -18.74 1.06
C SER A 57 -3.21 -17.36 1.69
N LEU A 58 -3.34 -16.29 0.90
CA LEU A 58 -3.19 -14.91 1.38
C LEU A 58 -4.28 -14.53 2.39
N ILE A 59 -5.55 -14.86 2.12
CA ILE A 59 -6.67 -14.63 3.05
C ILE A 59 -6.40 -15.31 4.40
N LYS A 60 -5.91 -16.57 4.37
CA LYS A 60 -5.58 -17.31 5.58
C LYS A 60 -4.40 -16.70 6.34
N ALA A 61 -3.38 -16.22 5.62
CA ALA A 61 -2.14 -15.72 6.21
C ALA A 61 -2.22 -14.26 6.68
N CYS A 62 -3.15 -13.47 6.15
CA CYS A 62 -3.28 -12.04 6.41
C CYS A 62 -4.63 -11.69 7.07
N PRO A 63 -4.87 -12.06 8.34
CA PRO A 63 -6.12 -11.75 9.02
C PRO A 63 -6.33 -10.23 9.15
N GLY A 64 -7.56 -9.79 8.90
CA GLY A 64 -7.94 -8.36 8.90
C GLY A 64 -7.59 -7.63 7.60
N VAL A 65 -7.21 -8.36 6.54
CA VAL A 65 -7.04 -7.83 5.18
C VAL A 65 -8.13 -8.42 4.28
N ASP A 66 -8.91 -7.55 3.64
CA ASP A 66 -9.87 -7.91 2.61
C ASP A 66 -9.20 -7.76 1.24
N PHE A 67 -8.89 -8.89 0.60
CA PHE A 67 -8.38 -8.89 -0.78
C PHE A 67 -9.56 -8.76 -1.75
N ILE A 68 -9.65 -7.61 -2.41
CA ILE A 68 -10.70 -7.31 -3.40
C ILE A 68 -10.18 -7.72 -4.77
N GLU A 69 -10.50 -8.94 -5.20
CA GLU A 69 -10.07 -9.45 -6.51
C GLU A 69 -10.78 -8.70 -7.65
N PHE A 70 -9.99 -8.15 -8.57
CA PHE A 70 -10.48 -7.55 -9.81
C PHE A 70 -10.18 -8.43 -11.00
N LYS A 71 -11.24 -8.76 -11.76
CA LYS A 71 -11.17 -9.56 -12.99
C LYS A 71 -11.25 -8.63 -14.20
N GLY A 72 -10.10 -8.35 -14.81
CA GLY A 72 -10.04 -7.50 -15.99
C GLY A 72 -8.61 -7.17 -16.41
N THR A 73 -8.46 -6.20 -17.31
CA THR A 73 -7.15 -5.73 -17.76
C THR A 73 -6.55 -4.70 -16.80
N ILE A 74 -5.23 -4.52 -16.84
CA ILE A 74 -4.53 -3.51 -16.03
C ILE A 74 -5.11 -2.11 -16.26
N THR A 75 -5.41 -1.74 -17.51
CA THR A 75 -6.00 -0.43 -17.82
C THR A 75 -7.38 -0.24 -17.17
N LYS A 76 -8.24 -1.26 -17.18
CA LYS A 76 -9.54 -1.19 -16.50
C LYS A 76 -9.39 -1.14 -14.98
N ALA A 77 -8.42 -1.89 -14.44
CA ALA A 77 -8.09 -1.87 -13.03
C ALA A 77 -7.56 -0.50 -12.58
N PHE A 78 -6.73 0.15 -13.39
CA PHE A 78 -6.28 1.51 -13.13
C PHE A 78 -7.45 2.49 -13.05
N ASN A 79 -8.38 2.44 -14.01
CA ASN A 79 -9.57 3.29 -14.00
C ASN A 79 -10.44 3.04 -12.77
N GLU A 80 -10.63 1.78 -12.39
CA GLU A 80 -11.37 1.39 -11.16
C GLU A 80 -10.72 1.99 -9.92
N VAL A 81 -9.40 1.84 -9.74
CA VAL A 81 -8.70 2.39 -8.58
C VAL A 81 -8.70 3.92 -8.60
N GLN A 82 -8.59 4.58 -9.75
CA GLN A 82 -8.66 6.05 -9.81
C GLN A 82 -10.05 6.57 -9.40
N ASN A 83 -11.11 5.96 -9.90
CA ASN A 83 -12.48 6.39 -9.60
C ASN A 83 -12.90 6.06 -8.16
N ASN A 84 -12.32 5.02 -7.58
CA ASN A 84 -12.69 4.50 -6.25
C ASN A 84 -11.52 4.50 -5.26
N LYS A 85 -10.55 5.40 -5.42
CA LYS A 85 -9.27 5.38 -4.66
C LYS A 85 -9.44 5.30 -3.15
N ASN A 86 -10.42 6.02 -2.61
CA ASN A 86 -10.70 6.07 -1.17
C ASN A 86 -11.30 4.76 -0.61
N ASN A 87 -11.72 3.83 -1.47
CA ASN A 87 -12.25 2.53 -1.07
C ASN A 87 -11.15 1.47 -0.85
N TYR A 88 -9.90 1.82 -1.16
CA TYR A 88 -8.76 0.93 -1.11
C TYR A 88 -7.63 1.52 -0.24
N ASP A 89 -6.94 0.65 0.47
CA ASP A 89 -5.83 1.00 1.36
C ASP A 89 -4.48 0.63 0.75
N GLY A 90 -4.48 -0.21 -0.28
CA GLY A 90 -3.29 -0.60 -1.04
C GLY A 90 -3.65 -1.36 -2.31
N VAL A 91 -2.63 -1.60 -3.14
CA VAL A 91 -2.74 -2.31 -4.42
C VAL A 91 -1.77 -3.50 -4.42
N LEU A 92 -2.26 -4.66 -4.82
CA LEU A 92 -1.50 -5.89 -4.99
C LEU A 92 -1.63 -6.36 -6.43
N ILE A 93 -0.53 -6.33 -7.18
CA ILE A 93 -0.47 -6.75 -8.58
C ILE A 93 0.32 -8.05 -8.64
N ILE A 94 -0.31 -9.16 -9.01
CA ILE A 94 0.34 -10.48 -9.05
C ILE A 94 0.52 -10.92 -10.50
N GLY A 95 1.78 -10.98 -10.93
CA GLY A 95 2.19 -11.38 -12.25
C GLY A 95 2.94 -10.30 -13.01
N ARG A 96 3.27 -10.63 -14.25
CA ARG A 96 3.94 -9.71 -15.18
C ARG A 96 3.10 -8.45 -15.43
N VAL A 97 3.74 -7.28 -15.34
CA VAL A 97 3.15 -5.98 -15.71
C VAL A 97 3.80 -5.55 -17.01
N ASP A 98 3.05 -5.61 -18.11
CA ASP A 98 3.53 -5.24 -19.44
C ASP A 98 2.93 -3.93 -19.88
N ASN A 99 3.76 -3.05 -20.42
CA ASN A 99 3.39 -1.86 -21.19
C ASN A 99 2.50 -0.80 -20.50
N ASP A 100 1.87 -1.09 -19.37
CA ASP A 100 0.99 -0.20 -18.61
C ASP A 100 1.29 -0.33 -17.12
N TYR A 101 2.15 0.55 -16.60
CA TYR A 101 2.57 0.54 -15.20
C TYR A 101 1.70 1.43 -14.31
N ARG A 102 0.72 2.15 -14.87
CA ARG A 102 -0.04 3.21 -14.16
C ARG A 102 -0.70 2.72 -12.88
N LEU A 103 -1.17 1.47 -12.87
CA LEU A 103 -1.79 0.86 -11.69
C LEU A 103 -0.82 0.79 -10.49
N ALA A 104 0.48 0.61 -10.73
CA ALA A 104 1.48 0.58 -9.68
C ALA A 104 1.71 1.96 -9.03
N PHE A 105 1.33 3.03 -9.74
CA PHE A 105 1.59 4.41 -9.38
C PHE A 105 0.32 5.23 -9.11
N THR A 106 -0.69 4.61 -8.50
CA THR A 106 -1.93 5.30 -8.12
C THR A 106 -1.77 6.21 -6.90
N GLY A 107 -0.61 6.17 -6.23
CA GLY A 107 -0.34 6.84 -4.96
C GLY A 107 -0.86 6.09 -3.73
N LEU A 108 -1.43 4.90 -3.92
CA LEU A 108 -1.65 3.94 -2.84
C LEU A 108 -0.35 3.16 -2.57
N PRO A 109 -0.14 2.61 -1.35
CA PRO A 109 0.88 1.60 -1.11
C PRO A 109 0.69 0.43 -2.07
N THR A 110 1.68 0.17 -2.93
CA THR A 110 1.59 -0.86 -3.97
C THR A 110 2.68 -1.91 -3.81
N ILE A 111 2.26 -3.18 -3.91
CA ILE A 111 3.16 -4.34 -4.01
C ILE A 111 2.98 -4.98 -5.38
N VAL A 112 4.07 -5.14 -6.12
CA VAL A 112 4.11 -5.90 -7.38
C VAL A 112 4.79 -7.25 -7.12
N VAL A 113 4.04 -8.32 -7.29
CA VAL A 113 4.47 -9.69 -7.03
C VAL A 113 4.75 -10.39 -8.35
N TYR A 114 6.01 -10.71 -8.60
CA TYR A 114 6.38 -11.44 -9.80
C TYR A 114 6.33 -12.94 -9.56
N ASN A 115 5.81 -13.70 -10.51
CA ASN A 115 6.02 -15.14 -10.47
C ASN A 115 7.48 -15.41 -10.86
N LEU A 116 8.06 -16.47 -10.29
CA LEU A 116 9.43 -16.89 -10.59
C LEU A 116 9.65 -16.90 -12.11
N TRP A 117 10.73 -16.25 -12.56
CA TRP A 117 11.11 -16.00 -13.96
C TRP A 117 10.36 -14.89 -14.71
N GLU A 118 9.17 -14.46 -14.28
CA GLU A 118 8.47 -13.32 -14.90
C GLU A 118 9.22 -12.00 -14.69
N PHE A 119 10.05 -11.90 -13.64
CA PHE A 119 10.94 -10.77 -13.38
C PHE A 119 12.09 -10.63 -14.42
N GLN A 120 12.39 -11.67 -15.19
CA GLN A 120 13.51 -11.62 -16.14
C GLN A 120 13.10 -11.17 -17.54
N SER A 121 11.82 -11.28 -17.90
CA SER A 121 11.30 -10.92 -19.21
C SER A 121 10.63 -9.53 -19.18
N GLY A 122 11.39 -8.47 -19.44
CA GLY A 122 10.82 -7.13 -19.71
C GLY A 122 11.01 -6.06 -18.64
N HIS A 123 11.99 -6.20 -17.74
CA HIS A 123 12.17 -5.24 -16.65
C HIS A 123 12.80 -3.91 -17.07
N HIS A 124 12.12 -2.83 -16.67
CA HIS A 124 12.66 -1.49 -16.63
C HIS A 124 13.09 -1.17 -15.19
N TYR A 125 14.16 -1.83 -14.71
CA TYR A 125 14.75 -1.63 -13.37
C TYR A 125 14.80 -0.16 -12.94
N GLN A 126 15.15 0.71 -13.88
CA GLN A 126 15.23 2.15 -13.67
C GLN A 126 13.89 2.79 -13.26
N ILE A 127 12.75 2.35 -13.80
CA ILE A 127 11.43 2.90 -13.46
C ILE A 127 11.08 2.58 -12.01
N PHE A 128 11.30 1.34 -11.56
CA PHE A 128 11.03 0.96 -10.17
C PHE A 128 12.04 1.54 -9.18
N ALA A 129 13.31 1.66 -9.58
CA ALA A 129 14.36 2.19 -8.71
C ALA A 129 14.31 3.72 -8.59
N THR A 130 13.88 4.44 -9.63
CA THR A 130 14.00 5.91 -9.70
C THR A 130 12.68 6.65 -9.88
N GLY A 131 11.59 5.97 -10.21
CA GLY A 131 10.34 6.62 -10.65
C GLY A 131 10.46 7.34 -11.99
N LYS A 132 11.60 7.23 -12.69
CA LYS A 132 11.90 7.93 -13.95
C LYS A 132 12.04 6.93 -15.10
N VAL A 133 11.53 7.32 -16.26
CA VAL A 133 11.74 6.60 -17.54
C VAL A 133 12.92 7.25 -18.25
N LYS A 134 13.83 6.46 -18.83
CA LYS A 134 14.90 6.99 -19.71
C LYS A 134 14.28 7.77 -20.87
N GLU A 135 14.89 8.88 -21.26
CA GLU A 135 14.47 9.81 -22.33
C GLU A 135 14.51 9.21 -23.76
N ASN A 136 14.40 7.89 -23.90
CA ASN A 136 14.63 7.17 -25.15
C ASN A 136 13.28 6.71 -25.71
N ASP A 137 12.46 7.62 -26.26
CA ASP A 137 11.34 7.50 -27.24
C ASP A 137 10.46 6.23 -27.35
N LYS A 138 10.57 5.27 -26.44
CA LYS A 138 9.71 4.09 -26.28
C LYS A 138 9.13 4.18 -24.89
N ASN A 139 8.33 5.22 -24.73
CA ASN A 139 7.75 5.60 -23.46
C ASN A 139 6.70 4.57 -23.10
N ILE A 140 6.89 3.87 -21.97
CA ILE A 140 5.88 2.93 -21.44
C ILE A 140 4.76 3.67 -20.69
N LEU A 141 4.74 4.99 -20.82
CA LEU A 141 3.82 5.89 -20.15
C LEU A 141 2.88 6.52 -21.17
N GLU A 142 2.08 5.71 -21.84
CA GLU A 142 0.88 6.20 -22.52
C GLU A 142 -0.26 6.57 -21.53
N GLY A 143 0.09 7.10 -20.35
CA GLY A 143 -0.92 7.74 -19.50
C GLY A 143 -0.44 8.49 -18.27
N GLY A 144 0.65 9.26 -18.41
CA GLY A 144 1.02 10.29 -17.43
C GLY A 144 2.53 10.42 -17.24
N LYS A 145 3.02 11.65 -17.07
CA LYS A 145 4.46 11.97 -17.21
C LYS A 145 5.27 12.00 -15.90
N ASN A 146 4.66 11.99 -14.72
CA ASN A 146 5.41 12.21 -13.48
C ASN A 146 5.04 11.19 -12.38
N TYR A 147 5.94 10.26 -12.10
CA TYR A 147 5.86 9.30 -10.98
C TYR A 147 6.93 9.56 -9.92
N THR A 148 7.18 10.82 -9.63
CA THR A 148 8.05 11.21 -8.52
C THR A 148 7.33 10.86 -7.23
N ASP A 149 7.98 10.08 -6.36
CA ASP A 149 7.62 9.88 -4.93
C ASP A 149 6.78 8.65 -4.53
N VAL A 150 6.61 7.63 -5.38
CA VAL A 150 5.94 6.36 -4.99
C VAL A 150 6.95 5.22 -4.81
N LYS A 151 7.13 4.73 -3.58
CA LYS A 151 7.91 3.51 -3.30
C LYS A 151 7.05 2.28 -3.55
N ILE A 152 7.27 1.61 -4.68
CA ILE A 152 6.68 0.31 -5.00
C ILE A 152 7.52 -0.76 -4.30
N LEU A 153 6.87 -1.66 -3.55
CA LEU A 153 7.53 -2.85 -3.05
C LEU A 153 7.39 -3.97 -4.08
N THR A 154 8.44 -4.77 -4.25
CA THR A 154 8.38 -5.97 -5.08
C THR A 154 8.41 -7.22 -4.19
N ALA A 155 7.74 -8.28 -4.62
CA ALA A 155 7.83 -9.60 -4.01
C ALA A 155 7.88 -10.67 -5.11
N GLN A 156 8.13 -11.92 -4.72
CA GLN A 156 8.20 -13.02 -5.66
C GLN A 156 7.39 -14.22 -5.15
N LEU A 157 6.82 -15.00 -6.06
CA LEU A 157 6.19 -16.29 -5.75
C LEU A 157 6.68 -17.37 -6.72
N ASP A 158 6.97 -18.57 -6.19
CA ASP A 158 7.15 -19.76 -7.02
C ASP A 158 5.83 -20.54 -7.10
N ARG A 159 5.03 -20.21 -8.11
CA ARG A 159 3.75 -20.90 -8.39
C ARG A 159 3.92 -22.15 -9.25
N ARG A 160 5.11 -22.37 -9.82
CA ARG A 160 5.41 -23.55 -10.64
C ARG A 160 5.98 -24.70 -9.81
N ASN A 161 6.20 -24.49 -8.51
CA ASN A 161 6.75 -25.49 -7.60
C ASN A 161 8.12 -26.01 -8.05
N LEU A 162 8.98 -25.11 -8.52
CA LEU A 162 10.33 -25.43 -9.00
C LEU A 162 11.39 -25.36 -7.89
N CYS A 163 11.19 -24.48 -6.91
CA CYS A 163 12.07 -24.34 -5.76
C CYS A 163 11.77 -25.41 -4.70
N SER A 164 12.72 -25.62 -3.78
CA SER A 164 12.46 -26.45 -2.59
C SER A 164 11.29 -25.85 -1.78
N PRO A 165 10.54 -26.68 -1.03
CA PRO A 165 9.41 -26.22 -0.23
C PRO A 165 9.76 -25.05 0.70
N GLU A 166 10.92 -25.11 1.35
CA GLU A 166 11.43 -24.09 2.28
C GLU A 166 11.62 -22.72 1.59
N ILE A 167 12.19 -22.72 0.37
CA ILE A 167 12.42 -21.49 -0.40
C ILE A 167 11.09 -20.89 -0.86
N ARG A 168 10.16 -21.73 -1.32
CA ARG A 168 8.82 -21.29 -1.74
C ARG A 168 8.04 -20.71 -0.55
N GLU A 169 8.13 -21.34 0.61
CA GLU A 169 7.52 -20.83 1.85
C GLU A 169 8.14 -19.50 2.27
N SER A 170 9.46 -19.35 2.19
CA SER A 170 10.13 -18.09 2.48
C SER A 170 9.68 -16.96 1.55
N MET A 171 9.49 -17.23 0.25
CA MET A 171 8.96 -16.28 -0.72
C MET A 171 7.52 -15.83 -0.35
N PHE A 172 6.67 -16.78 0.02
CA PHE A 172 5.31 -16.48 0.45
C PHE A 172 5.28 -15.67 1.76
N ASN A 173 6.11 -16.02 2.73
CA ASN A 173 6.21 -15.31 4.00
C ASN A 173 6.76 -13.88 3.85
N ASP A 174 7.68 -13.66 2.91
CA ASP A 174 8.13 -12.32 2.54
C ASP A 174 6.97 -11.46 1.98
N LEU A 175 6.14 -12.03 1.10
CA LEU A 175 4.95 -11.35 0.60
C LEU A 175 3.96 -11.01 1.72
N VAL A 176 3.68 -11.95 2.62
CA VAL A 176 2.79 -11.72 3.79
C VAL A 176 3.31 -10.58 4.66
N ARG A 177 4.62 -10.55 4.95
CA ARG A 177 5.24 -9.46 5.71
C ARG A 177 5.08 -8.11 5.00
N LYS A 178 5.28 -8.06 3.69
CA LYS A 178 5.09 -6.82 2.91
C LYS A 178 3.64 -6.34 2.92
N ILE A 179 2.67 -7.25 2.83
CA ILE A 179 1.24 -6.92 2.93
C ILE A 179 0.92 -6.32 4.32
N SER A 180 1.54 -6.81 5.39
CA SER A 180 1.32 -6.25 6.73
C SER A 180 1.74 -4.77 6.85
N LEU A 181 2.66 -4.29 6.01
CA LEU A 181 3.02 -2.88 5.94
C LEU A 181 1.86 -2.01 5.43
N ILE A 182 1.05 -2.50 4.48
CA ILE A 182 -0.14 -1.79 4.00
C ILE A 182 -1.13 -1.61 5.16
N LYS A 183 -1.33 -2.66 5.97
CA LYS A 183 -2.17 -2.60 7.16
C LYS A 183 -1.65 -1.57 8.16
N ALA A 184 -0.35 -1.61 8.49
CA ALA A 184 0.26 -0.64 9.39
C ALA A 184 0.11 0.80 8.88
N LEU A 185 0.32 1.04 7.58
CA LEU A 185 0.13 2.37 6.98
C LEU A 185 -1.33 2.85 7.08
N LYS A 186 -2.29 1.96 6.87
CA LYS A 186 -3.73 2.24 7.04
C LYS A 186 -4.05 2.64 8.48
N GLU A 187 -3.57 1.88 9.46
CA GLU A 187 -3.74 2.17 10.89
C GLU A 187 -3.12 3.52 11.28
N LEU A 188 -1.90 3.81 10.80
CA LEU A 188 -1.24 5.09 11.04
C LEU A 188 -2.02 6.28 10.46
N ARG A 189 -2.56 6.15 9.24
CA ARG A 189 -3.38 7.20 8.59
C ARG A 189 -4.71 7.46 9.33
N GLU A 190 -5.27 6.42 9.96
CA GLU A 190 -6.52 6.51 10.72
C GLU A 190 -6.31 6.93 12.18
N THR A 191 -5.09 6.80 12.69
CA THR A 191 -4.74 7.19 14.06
C THR A 191 -4.99 8.70 14.26
N ARG A 192 -5.48 9.05 15.45
CA ARG A 192 -5.71 10.43 15.89
C ARG A 192 -4.96 10.62 17.21
N ILE A 193 -4.23 11.73 17.32
CA ILE A 193 -3.55 12.10 18.57
C ILE A 193 -4.53 12.94 19.40
N LEU A 194 -4.89 12.45 20.58
CA LEU A 194 -5.67 13.23 21.54
C LEU A 194 -4.72 14.14 22.31
N MET A 195 -4.91 15.45 22.16
CA MET A 195 -4.18 16.47 22.91
C MET A 195 -5.10 17.06 23.97
N VAL A 196 -4.76 16.86 25.25
CA VAL A 196 -5.52 17.39 26.39
C VAL A 196 -4.83 18.64 26.90
N LYS A 197 -5.60 19.72 27.02
CA LYS A 197 -5.17 20.99 27.63
C LYS A 197 -5.91 21.21 28.95
N SER A 198 -5.27 21.89 29.89
CA SER A 198 -5.86 22.31 31.15
C SER A 198 -6.78 23.53 31.01
N ASP A 199 -6.52 24.40 30.03
CA ASP A 199 -7.37 25.57 29.70
C ASP A 199 -7.55 25.71 28.17
N LYS A 200 -8.65 26.33 27.74
CA LYS A 200 -8.92 26.58 26.30
C LYS A 200 -7.83 27.45 25.68
N ASP A 201 -7.32 28.40 26.46
CA ASP A 201 -6.33 29.39 26.03
C ASP A 201 -4.90 28.96 26.39
N GLU A 202 -4.72 27.72 26.85
CA GLU A 202 -3.39 27.19 27.13
C GLU A 202 -2.60 27.03 25.82
N ILE A 203 -1.61 27.92 25.67
CA ILE A 203 -0.58 27.85 24.65
C ILE A 203 0.43 26.80 25.10
N ILE A 204 0.19 25.54 24.74
CA ILE A 204 1.14 24.44 24.95
C ILE A 204 2.41 24.55 24.09
N SER A 205 2.51 25.58 23.25
CA SER A 205 3.64 25.87 22.37
C SER A 205 4.31 27.20 22.74
N SER A 206 5.08 27.23 23.84
CA SER A 206 6.14 28.24 24.03
C SER A 206 7.42 27.89 23.25
N VAL A 207 7.40 26.76 22.54
CA VAL A 207 8.50 26.27 21.72
C VAL A 207 7.93 25.91 20.36
N ASN A 208 8.44 26.58 19.32
CA ASN A 208 8.18 26.22 17.92
C ASN A 208 8.62 24.77 17.70
N TYR A 209 7.69 23.84 17.79
CA TYR A 209 7.91 22.52 17.24
C TYR A 209 8.08 22.72 15.74
N LYS A 210 9.26 22.39 15.21
CA LYS A 210 9.45 22.17 13.77
C LYS A 210 8.48 21.06 13.36
N PHE A 211 7.31 21.43 12.86
CA PHE A 211 6.42 20.50 12.19
C PHE A 211 7.02 20.25 10.81
N GLY A 212 7.93 19.28 10.70
CA GLY A 212 8.51 18.88 9.42
C GLY A 212 9.96 18.44 9.48
N ASP A 213 10.53 18.35 8.29
CA ASP A 213 11.90 17.93 8.01
C ASP A 213 12.91 18.77 8.83
N TYR A 214 13.83 18.07 9.50
CA TYR A 214 14.87 18.70 10.32
C TYR A 214 15.68 19.73 9.50
N ASP A 215 15.78 19.51 8.20
CA ASP A 215 16.56 20.33 7.26
C ASP A 215 15.81 21.54 6.68
N GLN A 216 14.54 21.78 7.04
CA GLN A 216 13.83 22.99 6.59
C GLN A 216 14.19 24.21 7.44
N ASN A 217 14.57 25.31 6.78
CA ASN A 217 14.71 26.62 7.41
C ASN A 217 13.40 27.40 7.26
N TYR A 218 12.90 27.95 8.37
CA TYR A 218 11.79 28.89 8.31
C TYR A 218 12.26 30.22 7.70
N PRO A 219 11.39 30.93 6.96
CA PRO A 219 11.61 32.32 6.63
C PRO A 219 11.86 33.14 7.90
N ALA A 220 12.70 34.18 7.82
CA ALA A 220 13.08 35.00 8.97
C ALA A 220 11.88 35.64 9.69
N ASP A 221 10.77 35.86 8.98
CA ASP A 221 9.54 36.50 9.46
C ASP A 221 8.42 35.50 9.83
N HIS A 222 8.72 34.20 9.95
CA HIS A 222 7.71 33.16 10.20
C HIS A 222 6.85 33.42 11.45
N ASN A 223 7.49 33.78 12.57
CA ASN A 223 6.79 34.04 13.83
C ASN A 223 5.89 35.28 13.75
N GLU A 224 6.34 36.33 13.07
CA GLU A 224 5.58 37.57 12.88
C GLU A 224 4.35 37.34 12.00
N ARG A 225 4.45 36.48 10.98
CA ARG A 225 3.31 36.05 10.16
C ARG A 225 2.33 35.19 10.95
N TYR A 226 2.80 34.29 11.80
CA TYR A 226 1.95 33.42 12.61
C TYR A 226 1.12 34.24 13.62
N LEU A 227 1.77 35.18 14.31
CA LEU A 227 1.13 36.03 15.31
C LEU A 227 0.10 37.02 14.72
N LYS A 228 0.21 37.39 13.43
CA LYS A 228 -0.78 38.23 12.74
C LYS A 228 -2.12 37.54 12.47
N ASN A 229 -2.19 36.21 12.59
CA ASN A 229 -3.39 35.43 12.33
C ASN A 229 -4.22 35.14 13.60
N PHE A 230 -3.83 35.72 14.74
CA PHE A 230 -4.56 35.75 16.01
C PHE A 230 -4.85 37.21 16.38
#